data_AF-V7PU43-F1
#
_entry.id   AF-V7PU43-F1
#
_cell.length_a   1.000
_cell.length_b   1.000
_cell.length_c   1.000
_cell.angle_alpha   90.00
_cell.angle_beta   90.00
_cell.angle_gamma   90.00
#
_symmetry.space_group_name_H-M   'P 1'
#
loop_
_entity.id
_entity.type
_entity.pdbx_description
1 polymer ?
#
loop_
_entity_poly.entity_id
_entity_poly.type
_entity_poly.pdbx_seq_one_letter_code
_entity_poly.pdbx_strand_id
1 'polypeptide(L)'
;MNKGYIKIALALLSVAGYMQNMAFATEYASSPDSSNETSKQVLYNDPEEDKQQSSVTPKEEEGLLYDDREEAIKAADVISEALAHIHKHIGNSNEYKLYSKEDDGARLYFKKFKDTEIGKLELTIPNPDSYEGIVNMLWDPNGAKNFDNSFVRGTIRRKYNKDLLITQQRHKSGLNAWKGYYHALAGKIELSEDKTIIVLVSSDMNDHDGGGNKEYINPIVESANSFKPDINSEADIRKGKLSKLYVNLVSFFIKKEPDCVKIIYLISVEPNAPCYVPNCIVRKALYTKVLDIVKLRDIFKKE
;
A
#
# COMPACT_ATOMS: atom_id res chain seq x y z
N MET A 1 26.57 -10.68 8.39
CA MET A 1 25.62 -9.70 7.85
C MET A 1 25.89 -9.48 6.36
N ASN A 2 24.92 -9.78 5.50
CA ASN A 2 25.07 -9.66 4.05
C ASN A 2 25.05 -8.18 3.64
N LYS A 3 26.09 -7.70 2.92
CA LYS A 3 26.22 -6.30 2.47
C LYS A 3 25.03 -5.82 1.63
N GLY A 4 24.28 -6.74 1.00
CA GLY A 4 23.06 -6.43 0.25
C GLY A 4 21.85 -6.08 1.11
N TYR A 5 21.62 -6.83 2.19
CA TYR A 5 20.53 -6.57 3.13
C TYR A 5 20.65 -5.18 3.77
N ILE A 6 21.89 -4.76 4.05
CA ILE A 6 22.20 -3.45 4.59
C ILE A 6 21.72 -2.34 3.65
N LYS A 7 21.89 -2.47 2.33
CA LYS A 7 21.44 -1.45 1.36
C LYS A 7 19.91 -1.36 1.26
N ILE A 8 19.21 -2.49 1.22
CA ILE A 8 17.74 -2.52 1.18
C ILE A 8 17.16 -1.94 2.48
N ALA A 9 17.70 -2.38 3.62
CA ALA A 9 17.32 -1.85 4.92
C ALA A 9 17.62 -0.34 5.00
N LEU A 10 18.79 0.13 4.55
CA LEU A 10 19.15 1.55 4.52
C LEU A 10 18.26 2.39 3.60
N ALA A 11 17.85 1.88 2.45
CA ALA A 11 16.92 2.58 1.56
C ALA A 11 15.53 2.71 2.20
N LEU A 12 15.02 1.64 2.80
CA LEU A 12 13.75 1.68 3.52
C LEU A 12 13.85 2.56 4.79
N LEU A 13 14.97 2.52 5.52
CA LEU A 13 15.25 3.35 6.69
C LEU A 13 15.43 4.82 6.33
N SER A 14 16.06 5.15 5.19
CA SER A 14 16.23 6.54 4.76
C SER A 14 14.90 7.14 4.32
N VAL A 15 14.03 6.35 3.67
CA VAL A 15 12.67 6.76 3.35
C VAL A 15 11.83 6.89 4.62
N ALA A 16 11.89 5.92 5.54
CA ALA A 16 11.18 6.00 6.82
C ALA A 16 11.64 7.22 7.65
N GLY A 17 12.95 7.49 7.70
CA GLY A 17 13.51 8.66 8.37
C GLY A 17 13.12 9.98 7.68
N TYR A 18 13.11 10.02 6.34
CA TYR A 18 12.61 11.17 5.58
C TYR A 18 11.13 11.43 5.87
N MET A 19 10.33 10.37 5.91
CA MET A 19 8.90 10.45 6.21
C MET A 19 8.61 10.81 7.66
N GLN A 20 9.37 10.31 8.62
CA GLN A 20 9.28 10.71 10.03
C GLN A 20 9.59 12.21 10.18
N ASN A 21 10.69 12.69 9.59
CA ASN A 21 11.07 14.11 9.63
C ASN A 21 9.99 15.02 9.03
N MET A 22 9.30 14.57 7.97
CA MET A 22 8.18 15.33 7.39
C MET A 22 6.85 15.17 8.15
N ALA A 23 6.60 14.03 8.78
CA ALA A 23 5.44 13.81 9.65
C ALA A 23 5.50 14.74 10.88
N PHE A 24 6.68 14.93 11.46
CA PHE A 24 6.90 15.94 12.50
C PHE A 24 6.60 17.35 11.99
N ALA A 25 7.04 17.70 10.78
CA ALA A 25 6.79 19.02 10.20
C ALA A 25 5.30 19.31 9.94
N THR A 26 4.50 18.29 9.61
CA THR A 26 3.05 18.43 9.38
C THR A 26 2.23 18.48 10.67
N GLU A 27 2.66 17.78 11.73
CA GLU A 27 2.10 17.95 13.08
C GLU A 27 2.36 19.36 13.64
N TYR A 28 3.53 19.96 13.36
CA TYR A 28 3.80 21.36 13.71
C TYR A 28 2.98 22.37 12.88
N ALA A 29 2.70 22.08 11.62
CA ALA A 29 1.92 22.97 10.75
C ALA A 29 0.41 23.01 11.09
N SER A 30 -0.07 22.17 12.01
CA SER A 30 -1.48 22.06 12.38
C SER A 30 -1.83 22.54 13.79
N SER A 31 -0.90 23.22 14.49
CA SER A 31 -1.18 23.90 15.76
C SER A 31 -1.05 25.42 15.62
N PRO A 32 -2.12 26.21 15.84
CA PRO A 32 -1.97 27.61 16.19
C PRO A 32 -1.64 27.72 17.69
N ASP A 33 -0.55 28.43 17.98
CA ASP A 33 -0.13 29.01 19.25
C ASP A 33 0.18 28.07 20.44
N SER A 34 1.46 27.97 20.79
CA SER A 34 2.00 28.84 21.85
C SER A 34 3.53 28.73 21.92
N SER A 35 4.17 29.88 22.00
CA SER A 35 5.59 30.11 22.21
C SER A 35 6.05 29.65 23.60
N ASN A 36 7.22 29.01 23.68
CA ASN A 36 8.40 29.61 24.30
C ASN A 36 9.63 28.70 24.21
N GLU A 37 10.73 29.32 23.79
CA GLU A 37 12.09 28.81 23.79
C GLU A 37 12.52 28.29 25.17
N THR A 38 13.39 27.28 25.23
CA THR A 38 14.76 27.47 25.77
C THR A 38 15.67 26.34 25.30
N SER A 39 16.61 26.67 24.43
CA SER A 39 17.80 25.88 24.12
C SER A 39 18.79 25.90 25.27
N LYS A 40 19.27 24.73 25.73
CA LYS A 40 20.56 24.61 26.43
C LYS A 40 21.35 23.40 25.95
N GLN A 41 22.64 23.66 25.77
CA GLN A 41 23.69 22.85 25.19
C GLN A 41 24.34 21.89 26.20
N VAL A 42 24.79 20.74 25.66
CA VAL A 42 26.06 20.01 25.91
C VAL A 42 26.22 19.27 27.25
N LEU A 43 26.44 17.95 27.19
CA LEU A 43 27.74 17.32 27.55
C LEU A 43 27.85 15.87 27.04
N TYR A 44 29.00 15.56 26.44
CA TYR A 44 29.54 14.22 26.24
C TYR A 44 29.52 13.42 27.55
N ASN A 45 29.29 12.11 27.46
CA ASN A 45 30.08 11.04 28.11
C ASN A 45 29.57 9.66 27.66
N ASP A 46 30.46 8.89 27.05
CA ASP A 46 30.48 7.42 27.03
C ASP A 46 31.58 7.02 28.06
N PRO A 47 31.42 5.94 28.84
CA PRO A 47 31.93 4.65 28.36
C PRO A 47 31.13 3.40 28.80
N GLU A 48 31.04 2.46 27.85
CA GLU A 48 31.28 1.01 27.94
C GLU A 48 30.54 0.09 28.95
N GLU A 49 30.15 -1.06 28.38
CA GLU A 49 29.85 -2.39 28.97
C GLU A 49 28.51 -2.57 29.73
N ASP A 50 27.57 -3.29 29.11
CA ASP A 50 27.49 -4.72 29.41
C ASP A 50 26.73 -5.55 28.35
N LYS A 51 27.31 -6.70 28.02
CA LYS A 51 26.79 -7.68 27.07
C LYS A 51 25.86 -8.64 27.82
N GLN A 52 24.55 -8.57 27.59
CA GLN A 52 23.67 -9.73 27.84
C GLN A 52 22.85 -10.07 26.62
N GLN A 53 23.40 -11.07 25.94
CA GLN A 53 22.84 -11.95 24.94
C GLN A 53 21.57 -12.62 25.48
N SER A 54 20.40 -12.14 25.08
CA SER A 54 19.15 -12.91 25.19
C SER A 54 18.77 -13.39 23.79
N SER A 55 19.18 -14.62 23.50
CA SER A 55 18.82 -15.37 22.31
C SER A 55 17.34 -15.76 22.38
N VAL A 56 16.48 -14.99 21.70
CA VAL A 56 15.16 -15.46 21.31
C VAL A 56 15.19 -15.62 19.79
N THR A 57 15.39 -16.87 19.36
CA THR A 57 15.25 -17.30 17.97
C THR A 57 13.81 -17.07 17.50
N PRO A 58 13.54 -16.20 16.52
CA PRO A 58 12.27 -16.24 15.81
C PRO A 58 12.33 -17.43 14.86
N LYS A 59 11.49 -18.43 15.09
CA LYS A 59 11.24 -19.51 14.14
C LYS A 59 10.97 -18.89 12.78
N GLU A 60 11.86 -19.17 11.84
CA GLU A 60 11.79 -18.73 10.46
C GLU A 60 10.50 -19.25 9.84
N GLU A 61 9.60 -18.34 9.42
CA GLU A 61 8.57 -18.69 8.45
C GLU A 61 9.26 -18.88 7.10
N GLU A 62 9.68 -20.12 6.84
CA GLU A 62 10.30 -20.61 5.59
C GLU A 62 9.35 -20.45 4.39
N GLY A 63 9.20 -19.22 3.91
CA GLY A 63 8.97 -18.97 2.50
C GLY A 63 10.33 -18.65 1.88
N LEU A 64 10.80 -19.47 0.93
CA LEU A 64 12.06 -19.24 0.22
C LEU A 64 12.13 -17.80 -0.29
N LEU A 65 13.08 -17.03 0.24
CA LEU A 65 13.38 -15.69 -0.25
C LEU A 65 13.87 -15.79 -1.69
N TYR A 66 13.42 -14.87 -2.54
CA TYR A 66 13.88 -14.81 -3.91
C TYR A 66 15.30 -14.21 -3.95
N ASP A 67 16.24 -14.93 -4.56
CA ASP A 67 17.68 -14.62 -4.48
C ASP A 67 18.19 -13.71 -5.62
N ASP A 68 17.28 -13.03 -6.34
CA ASP A 68 17.68 -11.99 -7.29
C ASP A 68 17.82 -10.64 -6.59
N ARG A 69 19.07 -10.30 -6.28
CA ARG A 69 19.43 -9.07 -5.60
C ARG A 69 19.14 -7.81 -6.43
N GLU A 70 19.39 -7.83 -7.74
CA GLU A 70 19.21 -6.66 -8.59
C GLU A 70 17.71 -6.34 -8.73
N GLU A 71 16.89 -7.38 -8.85
CA GLU A 71 15.44 -7.24 -8.85
C GLU A 71 14.92 -6.71 -7.50
N ALA A 72 15.44 -7.20 -6.38
CA ALA A 72 15.07 -6.73 -5.04
C ALA A 72 15.40 -5.24 -4.82
N ILE A 73 16.53 -4.76 -5.35
CA ILE A 73 16.89 -3.33 -5.31
C ILE A 73 15.89 -2.50 -6.10
N LYS A 74 15.58 -2.90 -7.34
CA LYS A 74 14.58 -2.21 -8.16
C LYS A 74 13.20 -2.21 -7.51
N ALA A 75 12.80 -3.32 -6.88
CA ALA A 75 11.56 -3.39 -6.12
C ALA A 75 11.53 -2.34 -4.97
N ALA A 76 12.62 -2.21 -4.23
CA ALA A 76 12.74 -1.20 -3.18
C ALA A 76 12.67 0.24 -3.75
N ASP A 77 13.28 0.49 -4.90
CA ASP A 77 13.22 1.80 -5.57
C ASP A 77 11.78 2.16 -5.99
N VAL A 78 11.03 1.19 -6.53
CA VAL A 78 9.61 1.35 -6.88
C VAL A 78 8.77 1.73 -5.66
N ILE A 79 8.94 1.03 -4.54
CA ILE A 79 8.23 1.36 -3.30
C ILE A 79 8.63 2.74 -2.77
N SER A 80 9.91 3.09 -2.86
CA SER A 80 10.42 4.39 -2.40
C SER A 80 9.81 5.56 -3.18
N GLU A 81 9.73 5.46 -4.51
CA GLU A 81 9.06 6.46 -5.33
C GLU A 81 7.55 6.52 -5.03
N ALA A 82 6.89 5.37 -4.91
CA ALA A 82 5.46 5.30 -4.57
C ALA A 82 5.14 6.02 -3.25
N LEU A 83 6.00 5.87 -2.23
CA LEU A 83 5.87 6.57 -0.95
C LEU A 83 5.98 8.09 -1.10
N ALA A 84 6.86 8.59 -1.97
CA ALA A 84 6.96 10.01 -2.26
C ALA A 84 5.67 10.56 -2.90
N HIS A 85 5.03 9.78 -3.79
CA HIS A 85 3.71 10.14 -4.34
C HIS A 85 2.61 10.12 -3.28
N ILE A 86 2.54 9.06 -2.47
CA ILE A 86 1.56 8.91 -1.39
C ILE A 86 1.64 10.11 -0.44
N HIS A 87 2.84 10.51 -0.02
CA HIS A 87 3.04 11.65 0.88
C HIS A 87 2.45 12.95 0.30
N LYS A 88 2.71 13.25 -0.98
CA LYS A 88 2.13 14.41 -1.68
C LYS A 88 0.60 14.36 -1.71
N HIS A 89 0.02 13.17 -1.91
CA HIS A 89 -1.43 12.98 -1.99
C HIS A 89 -2.14 13.05 -0.63
N ILE A 90 -1.48 12.64 0.45
CA ILE A 90 -2.01 12.76 1.81
C ILE A 90 -2.11 14.23 2.23
N GLY A 91 -1.05 15.02 2.01
CA GLY A 91 -0.99 16.42 2.45
C GLY A 91 -1.79 17.44 1.63
N ASN A 92 -2.25 17.09 0.42
CA ASN A 92 -2.90 18.04 -0.49
C ASN A 92 -4.41 17.75 -0.69
N SER A 93 -5.24 18.21 0.24
CA SER A 93 -6.71 18.02 0.20
C SER A 93 -7.44 18.90 -0.82
N ASN A 94 -6.88 20.05 -1.19
CA ASN A 94 -7.61 21.09 -1.93
C ASN A 94 -7.87 20.73 -3.40
N GLU A 95 -7.09 19.82 -3.98
CA GLU A 95 -7.26 19.37 -5.36
C GLU A 95 -8.25 18.21 -5.51
N TYR A 96 -8.70 17.64 -4.39
CA TYR A 96 -9.64 16.52 -4.36
C TYR A 96 -11.08 17.02 -4.28
N LYS A 97 -11.94 16.50 -5.17
CA LYS A 97 -13.37 16.81 -5.18
C LYS A 97 -14.14 15.75 -4.41
N LEU A 98 -14.95 16.17 -3.44
CA LEU A 98 -15.84 15.28 -2.70
C LEU A 98 -16.79 14.58 -3.67
N TYR A 99 -16.90 13.26 -3.54
CA TYR A 99 -17.75 12.41 -4.37
C TYR A 99 -18.87 11.76 -3.56
N SER A 100 -18.54 11.19 -2.39
CA SER A 100 -19.51 10.63 -1.46
C SER A 100 -19.13 10.95 -0.02
N LYS A 101 -20.15 11.20 0.80
CA LYS A 101 -20.04 11.27 2.25
C LYS A 101 -21.03 10.24 2.80
N GLU A 102 -20.53 9.09 3.22
CA GLU A 102 -21.39 8.05 3.81
C GLU A 102 -21.86 8.52 5.21
N ASP A 103 -20.92 9.05 6.00
CA ASP A 103 -21.16 9.77 7.25
C ASP A 103 -19.94 10.65 7.60
N ASP A 104 -19.82 11.11 8.85
CA ASP A 104 -18.67 11.90 9.29
C ASP A 104 -17.36 11.10 9.40
N GLY A 105 -17.45 9.77 9.49
CA GLY A 105 -16.31 8.86 9.60
C GLY A 105 -15.89 8.21 8.27
N ALA A 106 -16.57 8.48 7.14
CA ALA A 106 -16.20 7.95 5.84
C ALA A 106 -16.51 8.95 4.69
N ARG A 107 -15.45 9.51 4.10
CA ARG A 107 -15.53 10.51 3.02
C ARG A 107 -14.66 10.12 1.84
N LEU A 108 -15.28 10.00 0.66
CA LEU A 108 -14.59 9.65 -0.58
C LEU A 108 -14.48 10.86 -1.49
N TYR A 109 -13.29 11.06 -2.01
CA TYR A 109 -12.93 12.11 -2.95
C TYR A 109 -12.29 11.52 -4.21
N PHE A 110 -12.37 12.24 -5.31
CA PHE A 110 -11.63 11.94 -6.54
C PHE A 110 -10.84 13.14 -7.03
N LYS A 111 -9.69 12.86 -7.62
CA LYS A 111 -8.81 13.82 -8.29
C LYS A 111 -8.33 13.24 -9.61
N LYS A 112 -8.46 14.01 -10.69
CA LYS A 112 -7.78 13.70 -11.96
C LYS A 112 -6.28 13.89 -11.80
N PHE A 113 -5.50 12.93 -12.27
CA PHE A 113 -4.04 12.99 -12.21
C PHE A 113 -3.46 12.39 -13.49
N LYS A 114 -2.75 13.22 -14.27
CA LYS A 114 -2.33 12.87 -15.64
C LYS A 114 -3.53 12.36 -16.46
N ASP A 115 -3.44 11.17 -17.03
CA ASP A 115 -4.44 10.44 -17.79
C ASP A 115 -5.31 9.50 -16.94
N THR A 116 -5.07 9.44 -15.63
CA THR A 116 -5.83 8.60 -14.70
C THR A 116 -6.59 9.41 -13.65
N GLU A 117 -7.25 8.70 -12.73
CA GLU A 117 -7.95 9.28 -11.59
C GLU A 117 -7.52 8.57 -10.31
N ILE A 118 -7.43 9.33 -9.22
CA ILE A 118 -7.07 8.85 -7.88
C ILE A 118 -8.28 9.06 -6.98
N GLY A 119 -8.79 7.97 -6.42
CA GLY A 119 -9.73 7.97 -5.31
C GLY A 119 -8.98 8.12 -3.99
N LYS A 120 -9.53 8.92 -3.08
CA LYS A 120 -9.05 9.09 -1.70
C LYS A 120 -10.23 8.89 -0.75
N LEU A 121 -10.17 7.86 0.08
CA LEU A 121 -11.10 7.65 1.19
C LEU A 121 -10.42 8.07 2.49
N GLU A 122 -11.08 8.94 3.24
CA GLU A 122 -10.77 9.23 4.64
C GLU A 122 -11.75 8.43 5.50
N LEU A 123 -11.22 7.52 6.33
CA LEU A 123 -11.99 6.59 7.15
C LEU A 123 -11.55 6.67 8.61
N THR A 124 -12.50 6.74 9.53
CA THR A 124 -12.29 6.71 10.97
C THR A 124 -12.95 5.47 11.58
N ILE A 125 -12.18 4.68 12.30
CA ILE A 125 -12.66 3.52 13.07
C ILE A 125 -12.54 3.86 14.56
N PRO A 126 -13.65 4.05 15.31
CA PRO A 126 -13.64 4.48 16.71
C PRO A 126 -13.28 3.33 17.67
N ASN A 127 -12.12 2.71 17.43
CA ASN A 127 -11.56 1.66 18.26
C ASN A 127 -10.03 1.67 18.10
N PRO A 128 -9.27 2.33 19.00
CA PRO A 128 -7.81 2.44 18.87
C PRO A 128 -7.12 1.07 19.03
N ASP A 129 -7.73 0.14 19.76
CA ASP A 129 -7.23 -1.22 19.98
C ASP A 129 -7.30 -2.07 18.69
N SER A 130 -8.01 -1.62 17.66
CA SER A 130 -8.11 -2.33 16.38
C SER A 130 -6.91 -2.14 15.45
N TYR A 131 -5.97 -1.25 15.78
CA TYR A 131 -4.86 -0.86 14.89
C TYR A 131 -4.07 -2.06 14.35
N GLU A 132 -3.57 -2.94 15.22
CA GLU A 132 -2.80 -4.11 14.79
C GLU A 132 -3.64 -5.07 13.95
N GLY A 133 -4.91 -5.26 14.32
CA GLY A 133 -5.86 -6.10 13.59
C GLY A 133 -6.08 -5.58 12.15
N ILE A 134 -6.23 -4.27 12.00
CA ILE A 134 -6.37 -3.60 10.70
C ILE A 134 -5.11 -3.79 9.86
N VAL A 135 -3.93 -3.49 10.42
CA VAL A 135 -2.64 -3.64 9.71
C VAL A 135 -2.44 -5.08 9.24
N ASN A 136 -2.66 -6.05 10.13
CA ASN A 136 -2.51 -7.47 9.82
C ASN A 136 -3.52 -7.94 8.74
N MET A 137 -4.77 -7.49 8.83
CA MET A 137 -5.78 -7.82 7.82
C MET A 137 -5.47 -7.21 6.46
N LEU A 138 -4.97 -5.98 6.40
CA LEU A 138 -4.66 -5.33 5.12
C LEU A 138 -3.36 -5.85 4.50
N TRP A 139 -2.41 -6.34 5.30
CA TRP A 139 -1.16 -6.93 4.82
C TRP A 139 -1.31 -8.39 4.36
N ASP A 140 -2.22 -9.16 4.95
CA ASP A 140 -2.50 -10.53 4.54
C ASP A 140 -3.02 -10.54 3.07
N PRO A 141 -2.35 -11.28 2.15
CA PRO A 141 -2.85 -11.47 0.78
C PRO A 141 -4.31 -11.93 0.72
N ASN A 142 -4.79 -12.64 1.74
CA ASN A 142 -6.15 -13.12 1.86
C ASN A 142 -7.04 -12.32 2.81
N GLY A 143 -6.57 -11.22 3.39
CA GLY A 143 -7.36 -10.45 4.36
C GLY A 143 -8.58 -9.76 3.75
N ALA A 144 -8.56 -9.48 2.43
CA ALA A 144 -9.71 -8.97 1.69
C ALA A 144 -10.92 -9.92 1.72
N LYS A 145 -10.75 -11.21 2.02
CA LYS A 145 -11.87 -12.17 2.21
C LYS A 145 -12.89 -11.72 3.27
N ASN A 146 -12.47 -10.87 4.21
CA ASN A 146 -13.30 -10.43 5.32
C ASN A 146 -14.23 -9.27 4.95
N PHE A 147 -13.93 -8.52 3.87
CA PHE A 147 -14.67 -7.29 3.54
C PHE A 147 -15.01 -7.13 2.04
N ASP A 148 -14.27 -7.75 1.13
CA ASP A 148 -14.50 -7.71 -0.32
C ASP A 148 -15.22 -8.98 -0.80
N ASN A 149 -16.51 -8.87 -1.11
CA ASN A 149 -17.33 -10.00 -1.58
C ASN A 149 -16.90 -10.53 -2.96
N SER A 150 -16.16 -9.74 -3.73
CA SER A 150 -15.61 -10.14 -5.02
C SER A 150 -14.29 -10.90 -4.87
N PHE A 151 -13.66 -10.87 -3.70
CA PHE A 151 -12.37 -11.52 -3.48
C PHE A 151 -12.49 -13.03 -3.72
N VAL A 152 -11.50 -13.59 -4.42
CA VAL A 152 -11.42 -15.03 -4.68
C VAL A 152 -10.22 -15.64 -3.98
N ARG A 153 -9.03 -15.09 -4.21
CA ARG A 153 -7.77 -15.62 -3.67
C ARG A 153 -6.63 -14.61 -3.77
N GLY A 154 -5.80 -14.58 -2.73
CA GLY A 154 -4.52 -13.89 -2.70
C GLY A 154 -3.37 -14.90 -2.67
N THR A 155 -2.27 -14.60 -3.36
CA THR A 155 -1.11 -15.49 -3.42
C THR A 155 0.17 -14.68 -3.48
N ILE A 156 1.13 -15.00 -2.61
CA ILE A 156 2.48 -14.44 -2.70
C ILE A 156 3.19 -15.12 -3.85
N ARG A 157 3.60 -14.35 -4.85
CA ARG A 157 4.34 -14.82 -6.03
C ARG A 157 5.84 -14.77 -5.84
N ARG A 158 6.29 -13.78 -5.09
CA ARG A 158 7.71 -13.55 -4.81
C ARG A 158 7.84 -12.86 -3.47
N LYS A 159 8.81 -13.26 -2.65
CA LYS A 159 9.11 -12.63 -1.36
C LYS A 159 10.56 -12.15 -1.40
N TYR A 160 10.77 -10.84 -1.35
CA TYR A 160 12.11 -10.25 -1.26
C TYR A 160 12.55 -10.13 0.20
N ASN A 161 11.61 -9.79 1.08
CA ASN A 161 11.75 -9.85 2.53
C ASN A 161 10.36 -9.92 3.18
N LYS A 162 10.26 -9.78 4.51
CA LYS A 162 8.99 -9.86 5.25
C LYS A 162 7.98 -8.74 4.93
N ASP A 163 8.47 -7.60 4.44
CA ASP A 163 7.72 -6.37 4.21
C ASP A 163 7.74 -5.93 2.73
N LEU A 164 8.34 -6.72 1.84
CA LEU A 164 8.44 -6.44 0.41
C LEU A 164 8.25 -7.73 -0.40
N LEU A 165 7.16 -7.80 -1.15
CA LEU A 165 6.75 -8.99 -1.88
C LEU A 165 5.95 -8.66 -3.13
N ILE A 166 5.87 -9.59 -4.09
CA ILE A 166 4.89 -9.53 -5.17
C ILE A 166 3.70 -10.39 -4.77
N THR A 167 2.52 -9.79 -4.76
CA THR A 167 1.25 -10.48 -4.52
C THR A 167 0.44 -10.55 -5.81
N GLN A 168 -0.32 -11.62 -5.94
CA GLN A 168 -1.40 -11.73 -6.91
C GLN A 168 -2.73 -11.75 -6.16
N GLN A 169 -3.67 -10.91 -6.57
CA GLN A 169 -5.07 -11.07 -6.14
C GLN A 169 -5.96 -11.40 -7.32
N ARG A 170 -6.95 -12.28 -7.05
CA ARG A 170 -7.99 -12.68 -7.98
C ARG A 170 -9.35 -12.23 -7.45
N HIS A 171 -10.18 -11.73 -8.36
CA HIS A 171 -11.51 -11.19 -8.07
C HIS A 171 -12.55 -11.75 -9.03
N LYS A 172 -13.82 -11.75 -8.60
CA LYS A 172 -14.98 -12.11 -9.43
C LYS A 172 -16.04 -11.00 -9.33
N SER A 173 -16.53 -10.50 -10.46
CA SER A 173 -17.71 -9.64 -10.46
C SER A 173 -19.01 -10.45 -10.45
N GLY A 174 -20.04 -9.92 -9.79
CA GLY A 174 -21.39 -10.49 -9.82
C GLY A 174 -22.07 -10.37 -11.20
N LEU A 175 -21.68 -9.38 -12.01
CA LEU A 175 -22.14 -9.25 -13.40
C LEU A 175 -21.25 -10.11 -14.32
N ASN A 176 -21.88 -11.10 -14.97
CA ASN A 176 -21.33 -11.97 -16.01
C ASN A 176 -20.13 -12.86 -15.63
N ALA A 177 -19.92 -13.12 -14.33
CA ALA A 177 -18.80 -13.94 -13.85
C ALA A 177 -17.42 -13.46 -14.37
N TRP A 178 -17.26 -12.14 -14.56
CA TRP A 178 -15.97 -11.57 -14.93
C TRP A 178 -14.94 -11.93 -13.86
N LYS A 179 -13.84 -12.58 -14.26
CA LYS A 179 -12.77 -12.98 -13.36
C LYS A 179 -11.55 -12.11 -13.65
N GLY A 180 -11.27 -11.20 -12.74
CA GLY A 180 -10.14 -10.30 -12.80
C GLY A 180 -8.96 -10.82 -12.00
N TYR A 181 -7.75 -10.43 -12.37
CA TYR A 181 -6.58 -10.60 -11.52
C TYR A 181 -5.60 -9.45 -11.74
N TYR A 182 -4.75 -9.22 -10.74
CA TYR A 182 -3.59 -8.36 -10.88
C TYR A 182 -2.38 -8.96 -10.17
N HIS A 183 -1.21 -8.53 -10.61
CA HIS A 183 0.04 -8.64 -9.87
C HIS A 183 0.46 -7.25 -9.40
N ALA A 184 0.87 -7.14 -8.14
CA ALA A 184 1.40 -5.90 -7.60
C ALA A 184 2.58 -6.18 -6.68
N LEU A 185 3.59 -5.31 -6.75
CA LEU A 185 4.59 -5.18 -5.72
C LEU A 185 3.92 -4.54 -4.51
N ALA A 186 4.02 -5.20 -3.36
CA ALA A 186 3.47 -4.75 -2.09
C ALA A 186 4.61 -4.44 -1.10
N GLY A 187 4.50 -3.28 -0.45
CA GLY A 187 5.41 -2.83 0.60
C GLY A 187 4.65 -2.54 1.90
N LYS A 188 5.20 -2.94 3.04
CA LYS A 188 4.74 -2.54 4.38
C LYS A 188 5.82 -1.71 5.08
N ILE A 189 5.47 -0.51 5.52
CA ILE A 189 6.41 0.43 6.13
C ILE A 189 5.83 0.87 7.46
N GLU A 190 6.49 0.47 8.54
CA GLU A 190 6.21 0.94 9.88
C GLU A 190 6.99 2.24 10.12
N LEU A 191 6.27 3.36 10.24
CA LEU A 191 6.85 4.69 10.46
C LEU A 191 7.02 4.97 11.96
N SER A 192 6.17 4.40 12.79
CA SER A 192 6.24 4.40 14.25
C SER A 192 5.29 3.31 14.77
N GLU A 193 5.30 3.05 16.08
CA GLU A 193 4.38 2.10 16.71
C GLU A 193 2.91 2.38 16.32
N ASP A 194 2.53 3.66 16.19
CA ASP A 194 1.17 4.09 15.84
C ASP A 194 0.93 4.42 14.35
N LYS A 195 1.92 4.24 13.45
CA LYS A 195 1.81 4.67 12.04
C LYS A 195 2.36 3.61 11.09
N THR A 196 1.52 3.08 10.20
CA THR A 196 1.89 2.11 9.17
C THR A 196 1.39 2.54 7.79
N ILE A 197 2.22 2.33 6.76
CA ILE A 197 1.83 2.41 5.36
C ILE A 197 1.88 1.02 4.73
N ILE A 198 0.81 0.64 4.05
CA ILE A 198 0.79 -0.49 3.12
C ILE A 198 0.57 0.07 1.72
N VAL A 199 1.46 -0.27 0.79
CA VAL A 199 1.43 0.23 -0.60
C VAL A 199 1.43 -0.93 -1.58
N LEU A 200 0.66 -0.81 -2.64
CA LEU A 200 0.63 -1.75 -3.77
C LEU A 200 0.81 -0.98 -5.08
N VAL A 201 1.72 -1.46 -5.93
CA VAL A 201 2.04 -0.88 -7.24
C VAL A 201 2.23 -2.00 -8.25
N SER A 202 1.49 -1.96 -9.34
CA SER A 202 1.71 -2.84 -10.49
C SER A 202 2.75 -2.26 -11.43
N SER A 203 3.44 -3.17 -12.10
CA SER A 203 4.28 -2.90 -13.26
C SER A 203 3.87 -3.83 -14.40
N ASP A 204 4.51 -3.68 -15.55
CA ASP A 204 4.34 -4.56 -16.71
C ASP A 204 5.11 -5.88 -16.52
N MET A 205 4.78 -6.61 -15.44
CA MET A 205 5.37 -7.90 -15.10
C MET A 205 5.02 -8.92 -16.19
N ASN A 206 6.00 -9.75 -16.58
CA ASN A 206 5.77 -10.84 -17.51
C ASN A 206 5.16 -12.03 -16.78
N ASP A 207 3.83 -12.11 -16.77
CA ASP A 207 3.06 -13.22 -16.19
C ASP A 207 2.64 -14.27 -17.24
N HIS A 208 3.21 -14.17 -18.45
CA HIS A 208 2.92 -15.03 -19.60
C HIS A 208 1.43 -15.08 -19.96
N ASP A 209 0.69 -13.99 -19.73
CA ASP A 209 -0.74 -13.95 -20.02
C ASP A 209 -1.03 -14.15 -21.52
N GLY A 210 -2.06 -14.96 -21.80
CA GLY A 210 -2.48 -15.26 -23.17
C GLY A 210 -3.50 -14.27 -23.73
N GLY A 211 -3.79 -13.18 -23.01
CA GLY A 211 -4.93 -12.29 -23.27
C GLY A 211 -4.68 -11.22 -24.34
N GLY A 212 -3.45 -11.09 -24.85
CA GLY A 212 -3.09 -10.05 -25.82
C GLY A 212 -3.22 -8.64 -25.23
N ASN A 213 -2.90 -8.48 -23.94
CA ASN A 213 -2.94 -7.19 -23.26
C ASN A 213 -1.91 -6.23 -23.89
N LYS A 214 -2.26 -4.94 -23.90
CA LYS A 214 -1.31 -3.90 -24.30
C LYS A 214 -0.21 -3.77 -23.26
N GLU A 215 0.95 -3.27 -23.69
CA GLU A 215 2.00 -2.87 -22.76
C GLU A 215 1.43 -1.86 -21.76
N TYR A 216 1.62 -2.16 -20.48
CA TYR A 216 1.17 -1.29 -19.41
C TYR A 216 2.27 -0.31 -19.02
N ILE A 217 1.90 0.96 -18.88
CA ILE A 217 2.75 2.01 -18.34
C ILE A 217 2.05 2.54 -17.09
N ASN A 218 2.70 2.43 -15.93
CA ASN A 218 2.22 3.02 -14.70
C ASN A 218 2.30 4.55 -14.81
N PRO A 219 1.16 5.27 -14.74
CA PRO A 219 1.15 6.71 -14.89
C PRO A 219 1.63 7.45 -13.62
N ILE A 220 1.61 6.80 -12.47
CA ILE A 220 1.90 7.45 -11.18
C ILE A 220 3.34 7.17 -10.73
N VAL A 221 3.79 5.92 -10.77
CA VAL A 221 5.12 5.49 -10.28
C VAL A 221 5.98 5.12 -11.48
N GLU A 222 6.88 6.01 -11.87
CA GLU A 222 7.62 5.92 -13.14
C GLU A 222 8.69 4.83 -13.10
N SER A 223 9.35 4.60 -11.97
CA SER A 223 10.31 3.50 -11.78
C SER A 223 9.67 2.12 -12.00
N ALA A 224 8.37 1.97 -11.76
CA ALA A 224 7.64 0.71 -11.98
C ALA A 224 7.69 0.28 -13.46
N ASN A 225 7.83 1.23 -14.39
CA ASN A 225 7.88 0.93 -15.83
C ASN A 225 9.15 0.17 -16.25
N SER A 226 10.22 0.24 -15.44
CA SER A 226 11.46 -0.50 -15.64
C SER A 226 11.52 -1.83 -14.87
N PHE A 227 10.58 -2.04 -13.94
CA PHE A 227 10.51 -3.20 -13.08
C PHE A 227 9.61 -4.27 -13.71
N LYS A 228 10.18 -5.10 -14.59
CA LYS A 228 9.43 -6.13 -15.33
C LYS A 228 9.86 -7.57 -14.97
N PRO A 229 9.64 -8.01 -13.72
CA PRO A 229 9.95 -9.39 -13.32
C PRO A 229 9.15 -10.42 -14.12
N ASP A 230 9.74 -11.60 -14.31
CA ASP A 230 9.03 -12.77 -14.84
C ASP A 230 8.30 -13.52 -13.72
N ILE A 231 7.01 -13.82 -13.91
CA ILE A 231 6.12 -14.45 -12.94
C ILE A 231 5.56 -15.74 -13.53
N ASN A 232 5.80 -16.86 -12.86
CA ASN A 232 5.19 -18.14 -13.23
C ASN A 232 3.71 -18.20 -12.78
N SER A 233 2.81 -17.77 -13.67
CA SER A 233 1.36 -17.72 -13.42
C SER A 233 0.65 -19.04 -13.71
N GLU A 234 -0.59 -19.20 -13.25
CA GLU A 234 -1.35 -20.42 -13.49
C GLU A 234 -1.81 -20.57 -14.95
N ALA A 235 -2.17 -21.80 -15.32
CA ALA A 235 -2.54 -22.15 -16.68
C ALA A 235 -3.77 -21.41 -17.22
N ASP A 236 -4.66 -20.91 -16.36
CA ASP A 236 -5.82 -20.12 -16.78
C ASP A 236 -5.42 -18.69 -17.19
N ILE A 237 -4.47 -18.07 -16.48
CA ILE A 237 -3.85 -16.78 -16.86
C ILE A 237 -3.11 -16.92 -18.20
N ARG A 238 -2.25 -17.94 -18.32
CA ARG A 238 -1.51 -18.19 -19.56
C ARG A 238 -2.38 -18.51 -20.77
N LYS A 239 -3.61 -18.97 -20.53
CA LYS A 239 -4.63 -19.22 -21.58
C LYS A 239 -5.55 -18.03 -21.82
N GLY A 240 -5.31 -16.88 -21.19
CA GLY A 240 -6.13 -15.66 -21.35
C GLY A 240 -7.55 -15.79 -20.79
N LYS A 241 -7.81 -16.69 -19.83
CA LYS A 241 -9.16 -16.94 -19.29
C LYS A 241 -9.60 -15.91 -18.24
N LEU A 242 -8.67 -15.10 -17.74
CA LEU A 242 -8.90 -14.06 -16.75
C LEU A 242 -8.53 -12.71 -17.34
N SER A 243 -9.23 -11.65 -16.97
CA SER A 243 -8.87 -10.30 -17.36
C SER A 243 -7.82 -9.73 -16.41
N LYS A 244 -6.72 -9.25 -16.99
CA LYS A 244 -5.64 -8.59 -16.26
C LYS A 244 -6.04 -7.14 -15.98
N LEU A 245 -5.82 -6.69 -14.76
CA LEU A 245 -5.92 -5.28 -14.35
C LEU A 245 -4.63 -4.86 -13.66
N TYR A 246 -4.38 -3.56 -13.60
CA TYR A 246 -3.17 -3.01 -13.01
C TYR A 246 -3.50 -2.02 -11.90
N VAL A 247 -2.76 -2.12 -10.80
CA VAL A 247 -2.81 -1.17 -9.69
C VAL A 247 -1.82 -0.06 -10.00
N ASN A 248 -2.31 1.11 -10.45
CA ASN A 248 -1.44 2.27 -10.65
C ASN A 248 -0.81 2.69 -9.32
N LEU A 249 -1.67 2.83 -8.30
CA LEU A 249 -1.28 3.06 -6.92
C LEU A 249 -2.43 2.68 -5.99
N VAL A 250 -2.15 1.82 -5.02
CA VAL A 250 -3.01 1.62 -3.85
C VAL A 250 -2.19 1.87 -2.59
N SER A 251 -2.76 2.59 -1.63
CA SER A 251 -2.09 2.85 -0.35
C SER A 251 -3.08 2.88 0.79
N PHE A 252 -2.68 2.33 1.93
CA PHE A 252 -3.33 2.51 3.22
C PHE A 252 -2.34 3.23 4.14
N PHE A 253 -2.61 4.48 4.47
CA PHE A 253 -1.93 5.17 5.57
C PHE A 253 -2.79 5.02 6.81
N ILE A 254 -2.30 4.25 7.79
CA ILE A 254 -3.02 3.84 8.99
C ILE A 254 -2.34 4.52 10.17
N LYS A 255 -3.10 5.33 10.91
CA LYS A 255 -2.63 6.05 12.09
C LYS A 255 -3.53 5.72 13.29
N LYS A 256 -2.95 5.17 14.35
CA LYS A 256 -3.61 5.07 15.66
C LYS A 256 -3.59 6.45 16.33
N GLU A 257 -4.74 6.81 16.89
CA GLU A 257 -4.97 8.01 17.70
C GLU A 257 -5.53 7.54 19.07
N PRO A 258 -5.63 8.41 20.09
CA PRO A 258 -6.07 7.99 21.43
C PRO A 258 -7.45 7.32 21.49
N ASP A 259 -8.37 7.69 20.60
CA ASP A 259 -9.77 7.26 20.59
C ASP A 259 -10.17 6.49 19.31
N CYS A 260 -9.31 6.43 18.30
CA CYS A 260 -9.65 5.86 17.01
C CYS A 260 -8.42 5.40 16.20
N VAL A 261 -8.69 4.73 15.08
CA VAL A 261 -7.73 4.53 14.00
C VAL A 261 -8.21 5.33 12.78
N LYS A 262 -7.36 6.20 12.27
CA LYS A 262 -7.59 6.95 11.03
C LYS A 262 -6.91 6.24 9.88
N ILE A 263 -7.62 6.06 8.78
CA ILE A 263 -7.11 5.46 7.55
C ILE A 263 -7.31 6.45 6.40
N ILE A 264 -6.22 6.76 5.70
CA ILE A 264 -6.30 7.39 4.38
C ILE A 264 -6.00 6.30 3.35
N TYR A 265 -7.03 5.93 2.60
CA TYR A 265 -6.96 4.95 1.53
C TYR A 265 -6.90 5.65 0.18
N LEU A 266 -5.82 5.40 -0.58
CA LEU A 266 -5.66 5.87 -1.96
C LEU A 266 -5.85 4.71 -2.91
N ILE A 267 -6.58 4.93 -4.00
CA ILE A 267 -6.81 3.92 -5.05
C ILE A 267 -6.78 4.56 -6.44
N SER A 268 -5.95 3.99 -7.31
CA SER A 268 -5.96 4.22 -8.74
C SER A 268 -5.65 2.91 -9.45
N VAL A 269 -6.48 2.53 -10.41
CA VAL A 269 -6.35 1.28 -11.15
C VAL A 269 -6.55 1.53 -12.64
N GLU A 270 -5.83 0.77 -13.46
CA GLU A 270 -6.10 0.61 -14.87
C GLU A 270 -6.88 -0.72 -15.04
N PRO A 271 -8.20 -0.66 -15.28
CA PRO A 271 -9.03 -1.86 -15.42
C PRO A 271 -8.71 -2.66 -16.70
N ASN A 272 -7.85 -2.12 -17.58
CA ASN A 272 -7.56 -2.64 -18.91
C ASN A 272 -8.86 -2.82 -19.70
N ALA A 273 -9.75 -1.84 -19.52
CA ALA A 273 -11.07 -1.86 -20.13
C ALA A 273 -10.97 -1.39 -21.59
N PRO A 274 -11.83 -1.89 -22.48
CA PRO A 274 -11.92 -1.36 -23.84
C PRO A 274 -12.17 0.16 -23.84
N CYS A 275 -11.60 0.87 -24.81
CA CYS A 275 -11.64 2.35 -24.88
C CYS A 275 -13.05 2.95 -24.94
N TYR A 276 -14.07 2.15 -25.29
CA TYR A 276 -15.46 2.58 -25.31
C TYR A 276 -16.15 2.55 -23.94
N VAL A 277 -15.52 1.96 -22.91
CA VAL A 277 -16.07 1.96 -21.55
C VAL A 277 -15.96 3.38 -21.00
N PRO A 278 -17.10 4.04 -20.69
CA PRO A 278 -17.05 5.41 -20.18
C PRO A 278 -16.36 5.49 -18.82
N ASN A 279 -15.55 6.53 -18.60
CA ASN A 279 -14.85 6.78 -17.33
C ASN A 279 -15.79 6.82 -16.12
N CYS A 280 -17.06 7.21 -16.30
CA CYS A 280 -18.05 7.19 -15.21
C CYS A 280 -18.37 5.77 -14.72
N ILE A 281 -18.24 4.73 -15.56
CA ILE A 281 -18.40 3.33 -15.16
C ILE A 281 -17.21 2.87 -14.34
N VAL A 282 -15.99 3.20 -14.77
CA VAL A 282 -14.76 2.91 -14.02
C VAL A 282 -14.81 3.56 -12.64
N ARG A 283 -15.23 4.83 -12.58
CA ARG A 283 -15.41 5.54 -11.30
C ARG A 283 -16.45 4.87 -10.40
N LYS A 284 -17.58 4.42 -10.94
CA LYS A 284 -18.60 3.68 -10.16
C LYS A 284 -18.04 2.35 -9.63
N ALA A 285 -17.28 1.62 -10.43
CA ALA A 285 -16.63 0.39 -9.98
C ALA A 285 -15.61 0.66 -8.86
N LEU A 286 -14.80 1.71 -8.99
CA LEU A 286 -13.90 2.18 -7.95
C LEU A 286 -14.65 2.58 -6.67
N TYR A 287 -15.77 3.29 -6.79
CA TYR A 287 -16.63 3.62 -5.65
C TYR A 287 -17.11 2.36 -4.92
N THR A 288 -17.61 1.36 -5.65
CA THR A 288 -18.00 0.07 -5.05
C THR A 288 -16.84 -0.60 -4.31
N LYS A 289 -15.62 -0.53 -4.88
CA LYS A 289 -14.41 -1.04 -4.21
C LYS A 289 -14.04 -0.29 -2.95
N VAL A 290 -14.21 1.03 -2.94
CA VAL A 290 -13.98 1.85 -1.74
C VAL A 290 -15.00 1.49 -0.65
N LEU A 291 -16.26 1.21 -1.01
CA LEU A 291 -17.26 0.78 -0.03
C LEU A 291 -16.91 -0.55 0.66
N ASP A 292 -16.19 -1.45 -0.01
CA ASP A 292 -15.68 -2.66 0.64
C ASP A 292 -14.71 -2.32 1.78
N ILE A 293 -13.91 -1.25 1.65
CA ILE A 293 -12.98 -0.79 2.71
C ILE A 293 -13.74 -0.16 3.88
N VAL A 294 -14.86 0.52 3.64
CA VAL A 294 -15.68 1.12 4.71
C VAL A 294 -16.18 0.07 5.70
N LYS A 295 -16.41 -1.18 5.25
CA LYS A 295 -16.83 -2.31 6.09
C LYS A 295 -15.82 -2.69 7.18
N LEU A 296 -14.56 -2.25 7.08
CA LEU A 296 -13.59 -2.41 8.18
C LEU A 296 -14.12 -1.81 9.49
N ARG A 297 -14.95 -0.76 9.42
CA ARG A 297 -15.62 -0.20 10.61
C ARG A 297 -16.52 -1.22 11.29
N ASP A 298 -17.28 -2.01 10.54
CA ASP A 298 -18.18 -3.01 11.12
C ASP A 298 -17.43 -4.21 11.71
N ILE A 299 -16.27 -4.53 11.13
CA ILE A 299 -15.40 -5.62 11.59
C ILE A 299 -14.69 -5.23 12.89
N PHE A 300 -14.27 -3.97 13.01
CA PHE A 300 -13.41 -3.50 14.10
C PHE A 300 -14.08 -2.52 15.06
N LYS A 301 -15.40 -2.27 14.94
CA LYS A 301 -16.13 -1.47 15.93
C LYS A 301 -16.04 -2.12 17.31
N LYS A 302 -15.92 -1.28 18.33
CA LYS A 302 -16.05 -1.70 19.73
C LYS A 302 -17.54 -1.94 20.02
N GLU A 303 -17.85 -3.05 20.68
CA GLU A 303 -19.21 -3.34 21.19
C GLU A 303 -19.65 -2.33 22.25
#